data_AF-A0A8F2F1A3-F1
#
_entry.id   AF-A0A8F2F1A3-F1
#
_cell.length_a   1.000
_cell.length_b   1.000
_cell.length_c   1.000
_cell.angle_alpha   90.00
_cell.angle_beta   90.00
_cell.angle_gamma   90.00
#
_symmetry.space_group_name_H-M   'P 1'
#
loop_
_entity.id
_entity.type
_entity.pdbx_description
1 polymer ?
#
loop_
_entity_poly.entity_id
_entity_poly.type
_entity_poly.pdbx_seq_one_letter_code
_entity_poly.pdbx_strand_id
1 'polypeptide(L)'
;MAAVYGSCTGSASDRYNIWLEYSLGSQSIENNTTPLSVGVYLQRNDGYANSAWNRQQLSSAYLDCTGFSQKSNSLYIDTRNSAIVTLITGSYTITHNDDGTKSISLGASFSMPGIPQLTGGSVYASFSLPTIPRGRMRVNVGGTWRSGQAYVNVNGVWKQSTGVFMNVGGYWKRGI
;
A
#
# COMPACT_ATOMS: atom_id res chain seq x y z
N MET A 1 -8.41 -6.38 8.44
CA MET A 1 -7.60 -5.16 8.62
C MET A 1 -6.31 -5.60 9.31
N ALA A 2 -5.15 -5.17 8.84
CA ALA A 2 -3.85 -5.56 9.39
C ALA A 2 -3.14 -4.35 9.99
N ALA A 3 -2.38 -4.54 11.07
CA ALA A 3 -1.68 -3.47 11.78
C ALA A 3 -0.18 -3.74 11.85
N VAL A 4 0.64 -2.70 11.66
CA VAL A 4 2.10 -2.74 11.77
C VAL A 4 2.55 -1.62 12.70
N TYR A 5 3.41 -1.94 13.66
CA TYR A 5 3.91 -1.00 14.66
C TYR A 5 5.29 -0.47 14.28
N GLY A 6 5.50 0.81 14.58
CA GLY A 6 6.78 1.48 14.42
C GLY A 6 7.38 1.94 15.73
N SER A 7 8.29 2.90 15.64
CA SER A 7 9.01 3.46 16.79
C SER A 7 8.79 4.96 16.91
N CYS A 8 8.63 5.44 18.13
CA CYS A 8 8.59 6.87 18.44
C CYS A 8 9.98 7.41 18.82
N THR A 9 10.10 8.74 18.90
CA THR A 9 11.31 9.46 19.32
C THR A 9 10.96 10.49 20.40
N GLY A 10 11.94 10.88 21.22
CA GLY A 10 11.77 11.76 22.37
C GLY A 10 12.11 11.05 23.69
N SER A 11 12.13 11.79 24.80
CA SER A 11 12.57 11.26 26.10
C SER A 11 11.62 10.25 26.74
N ALA A 12 10.42 10.07 26.19
CA ALA A 12 9.42 9.12 26.67
C ALA A 12 8.90 8.23 25.52
N SER A 13 9.70 8.05 24.47
CA SER A 13 9.30 7.37 23.23
C SER A 13 8.83 5.93 23.42
N ASP A 14 9.42 5.22 24.37
CA ASP A 14 9.09 3.84 24.76
C ASP A 14 7.67 3.69 25.33
N ARG A 15 7.01 4.80 25.67
CA ARG A 15 5.64 4.84 26.20
C ARG A 15 4.60 5.06 25.12
N TYR A 16 5.00 5.31 23.87
CA TYR A 16 4.11 5.60 22.74
C TYR A 16 4.23 4.56 21.64
N ASN A 17 3.09 4.23 21.03
CA ASN A 17 3.02 3.44 19.82
C ASN A 17 2.60 4.35 18.67
N ILE A 18 3.38 4.33 17.60
CA ILE A 18 2.90 4.67 16.27
C ILE A 18 2.59 3.37 15.55
N TRP A 19 1.44 3.30 14.88
CA TRP A 19 1.13 2.16 14.03
C TRP A 19 0.38 2.59 12.78
N LEU A 20 0.46 1.73 11.78
CA LEU A 20 -0.26 1.85 10.52
C LEU A 20 -1.23 0.67 10.44
N GLU A 21 -2.48 0.96 10.11
CA GLU A 21 -3.47 -0.04 9.73
C GLU A 21 -3.78 0.06 8.25
N TYR A 22 -4.00 -1.09 7.62
CA TYR A 22 -4.39 -1.14 6.22
C TYR A 22 -5.44 -2.21 5.93
N SER A 23 -6.21 -1.97 4.88
CA SER A 23 -7.18 -2.91 4.32
C SER A 23 -7.16 -2.87 2.80
N LEU A 24 -7.18 -4.06 2.21
CA LEU A 24 -7.35 -4.23 0.77
C LEU A 24 -8.84 -4.31 0.44
N GLY A 25 -9.25 -3.60 -0.60
CA GLY A 25 -10.58 -3.75 -1.20
C GLY A 25 -10.64 -4.91 -2.19
N SER A 26 -11.82 -5.13 -2.76
CA SER A 26 -12.03 -6.12 -3.83
C SER A 26 -11.17 -5.79 -5.06
N GLN A 27 -10.43 -6.79 -5.54
CA GLN A 27 -9.57 -6.64 -6.72
C GLN A 27 -10.40 -6.49 -7.99
N SER A 28 -9.95 -5.64 -8.91
CA SER A 28 -10.47 -5.59 -10.27
C SER A 28 -9.57 -6.44 -11.19
N ILE A 29 -10.09 -7.58 -11.63
CA ILE A 29 -9.41 -8.45 -12.60
C ILE A 29 -9.27 -7.74 -13.95
N GLU A 30 -10.33 -7.06 -14.38
CA GLU A 30 -10.39 -6.30 -15.63
C GLU A 30 -9.32 -5.21 -15.67
N ASN A 31 -9.26 -4.37 -14.62
CA ASN A 31 -8.36 -3.23 -14.57
C ASN A 31 -6.96 -3.56 -14.02
N ASN A 32 -6.75 -4.79 -13.52
CA ASN A 32 -5.50 -5.22 -12.89
C ASN A 32 -5.09 -4.34 -11.68
N THR A 33 -6.07 -4.01 -10.84
CA THR A 33 -5.88 -3.09 -9.70
C THR A 33 -6.44 -3.63 -8.40
N THR A 34 -5.81 -3.26 -7.28
CA THR A 34 -6.32 -3.50 -5.92
C THR A 34 -6.51 -2.16 -5.20
N PRO A 35 -7.72 -1.84 -4.70
CA PRO A 35 -7.92 -0.71 -3.80
C PRO A 35 -7.24 -0.95 -2.45
N LEU A 36 -6.67 0.10 -1.87
CA LEU A 36 -5.98 0.08 -0.59
C LEU A 36 -6.44 1.28 0.24
N SER A 37 -6.83 1.03 1.49
CA SER A 37 -7.06 2.07 2.49
C SER A 37 -6.04 1.92 3.62
N VAL A 38 -5.53 3.06 4.09
CA VAL A 38 -4.49 3.15 5.11
C VAL A 38 -4.87 4.21 6.15
N GLY A 39 -4.67 3.90 7.42
CA GLY A 39 -4.75 4.83 8.53
C GLY A 39 -3.48 4.76 9.37
N VAL A 40 -3.00 5.91 9.85
CA VAL A 40 -1.83 6.00 10.71
C VAL A 40 -2.24 6.63 12.03
N TYR A 41 -1.83 6.01 13.13
CA TYR A 41 -2.32 6.32 14.46
C TYR A 41 -1.18 6.44 15.46
N LEU A 42 -1.47 7.14 16.54
CA LEU A 42 -0.56 7.38 17.65
C LEU A 42 -1.31 7.28 18.98
N GLN A 43 -0.71 6.63 19.97
CA GLN A 43 -1.25 6.51 21.32
C GLN A 43 -0.12 6.36 22.34
N ARG A 44 -0.35 6.86 23.56
CA ARG A 44 0.45 6.51 24.73
C ARG A 44 -0.16 5.30 25.46
N ASN A 45 0.66 4.30 25.82
CA ASN A 45 0.16 2.97 26.22
C ASN A 45 0.47 2.55 27.66
N ASP A 46 1.02 3.46 28.47
CA ASP A 46 1.39 3.20 29.88
C ASP A 46 0.29 3.63 30.88
N GLY A 47 -0.87 4.07 30.40
CA GLY A 47 -1.98 4.55 31.24
C GLY A 47 -1.80 5.94 31.85
N TYR A 48 -0.74 6.67 31.49
CA TYR A 48 -0.49 8.00 32.04
C TYR A 48 -1.38 9.07 31.40
N ALA A 49 -2.25 9.70 32.21
CA ALA A 49 -3.23 10.67 31.74
C ALA A 49 -2.61 11.95 31.13
N ASN A 50 -1.50 12.43 31.67
CA ASN A 50 -0.86 13.69 31.26
C ASN A 50 0.21 13.47 30.19
N SER A 51 -0.20 13.07 28.99
CA SER A 51 0.69 12.75 27.86
C SER A 51 0.84 13.92 26.87
N ALA A 52 1.54 13.67 25.76
CA ALA A 52 1.92 14.69 24.79
C ALA A 52 0.69 15.35 24.15
N TRP A 53 0.71 16.69 24.10
CA TRP A 53 -0.25 17.52 23.39
C TRP A 53 0.46 18.74 22.78
N ASN A 54 0.09 19.18 21.57
CA ASN A 54 0.82 20.23 20.82
C ASN A 54 0.11 21.59 20.71
N ARG A 55 -0.81 21.94 21.62
CA ARG A 55 -1.45 23.28 21.64
C ARG A 55 -2.05 23.75 20.30
N GLN A 56 -2.46 22.81 19.44
CA GLN A 56 -3.11 23.05 18.14
C GLN A 56 -2.23 23.52 16.98
N GLN A 57 -0.92 23.72 17.13
CA GLN A 57 -0.05 24.03 15.99
C GLN A 57 1.35 23.44 16.15
N LEU A 58 1.96 23.06 15.02
CA LEU A 58 3.36 22.64 14.79
C LEU A 58 3.62 21.16 14.44
N SER A 59 2.64 20.25 14.50
CA SER A 59 2.88 18.86 14.04
C SER A 59 2.59 18.64 12.56
N SER A 60 3.27 17.66 12.00
CA SER A 60 3.03 17.16 10.64
C SER A 60 3.08 15.65 10.61
N ALA A 61 2.39 15.06 9.64
CA ALA A 61 2.46 13.64 9.34
C ALA A 61 2.70 13.44 7.85
N TYR A 62 3.38 12.35 7.51
CA TYR A 62 3.67 11.92 6.17
C TYR A 62 3.28 10.46 6.00
N LEU A 63 2.68 10.14 4.86
CA LEU A 63 2.33 8.80 4.45
C LEU A 63 2.87 8.60 3.03
N ASP A 64 3.62 7.53 2.83
CA ASP A 64 4.12 7.05 1.55
C ASP A 64 3.60 5.63 1.29
N CYS A 65 3.18 5.42 0.05
CA CYS A 65 2.73 4.14 -0.46
C CYS A 65 3.24 3.98 -1.89
N THR A 66 4.44 3.43 -2.07
CA THR A 66 5.01 3.00 -3.37
C THR A 66 4.68 3.97 -4.52
N GLY A 67 5.17 5.21 -4.43
CA GLY A 67 4.98 6.24 -5.46
C GLY A 67 3.79 7.19 -5.22
N PHE A 68 2.94 6.91 -4.23
CA PHE A 68 1.97 7.88 -3.70
C PHE A 68 2.51 8.48 -2.41
N SER A 69 2.45 9.81 -2.27
CA SER A 69 2.79 10.45 -1.00
C SER A 69 1.77 11.51 -0.61
N GLN A 70 1.50 11.58 0.69
CA GLN A 70 0.63 12.58 1.29
C GLN A 70 1.31 13.19 2.51
N LYS A 71 1.07 14.48 2.72
CA LYS A 71 1.56 15.21 3.87
C LYS A 71 0.41 15.98 4.51
N SER A 72 0.29 15.87 5.82
CA SER A 72 -0.55 16.75 6.63
C SER A 72 0.36 17.80 7.28
N ASN A 73 0.11 19.09 6.99
CA ASN A 73 0.74 20.21 7.66
C ASN A 73 -0.34 20.89 8.50
N SER A 74 -0.16 20.99 9.82
CA SER A 74 -1.16 21.44 10.81
C SER A 74 -1.99 20.31 11.41
N LEU A 75 -1.30 19.30 11.94
CA LEU A 75 -1.90 18.23 12.72
C LEU A 75 -2.00 18.62 14.21
N TYR A 76 -3.17 18.46 14.80
CA TYR A 76 -3.33 18.50 16.26
C TYR A 76 -3.06 17.10 16.83
N ILE A 77 -2.11 17.01 17.76
CA ILE A 77 -1.83 15.79 18.50
C ILE A 77 -2.19 16.04 19.95
N ASP A 78 -3.06 15.19 20.49
CA ASP A 78 -3.45 15.16 21.89
C ASP A 78 -3.69 13.71 22.29
N THR A 79 -2.68 13.14 22.95
CA THR A 79 -2.70 11.74 23.37
C THR A 79 -3.17 11.60 24.82
N ARG A 80 -3.66 12.68 25.46
CA ARG A 80 -4.02 12.69 26.88
C ARG A 80 -5.09 11.65 27.17
N ASN A 81 -5.02 11.06 28.36
CA ASN A 81 -5.89 9.96 28.77
C ASN A 81 -5.84 8.75 27.81
N SER A 82 -4.66 8.48 27.25
CA SER A 82 -4.43 7.41 26.27
C SER A 82 -5.32 7.53 25.03
N ALA A 83 -5.69 8.75 24.63
CA ALA A 83 -6.45 8.97 23.40
C ALA A 83 -5.67 8.48 22.17
N ILE A 84 -6.38 7.82 21.27
CA ILE A 84 -5.87 7.45 19.95
C ILE A 84 -6.01 8.67 19.03
N VAL A 85 -4.90 9.10 18.45
CA VAL A 85 -4.85 10.20 17.50
C VAL A 85 -4.67 9.64 16.09
N THR A 86 -5.56 9.98 15.18
CA THR A 86 -5.36 9.74 13.74
C THR A 86 -4.41 10.80 13.20
N LEU A 87 -3.24 10.37 12.72
CA LEU A 87 -2.21 11.25 12.18
C LEU A 87 -2.48 11.61 10.72
N ILE A 88 -2.80 10.59 9.90
CA ILE A 88 -3.10 10.73 8.47
C ILE A 88 -3.82 9.47 7.96
N THR A 89 -4.67 9.64 6.95
CA THR A 89 -5.31 8.53 6.22
C THR A 89 -5.04 8.68 4.72
N GLY A 90 -5.10 7.55 4.01
CA GLY A 90 -4.89 7.49 2.57
C GLY A 90 -5.77 6.42 1.93
N SER A 91 -6.21 6.70 0.70
CA SER A 91 -6.93 5.76 -0.15
C SER A 91 -6.29 5.75 -1.52
N TYR A 92 -5.86 4.57 -1.97
CA TYR A 92 -5.08 4.39 -3.19
C TYR A 92 -5.66 3.27 -4.05
N THR A 93 -5.42 3.36 -5.35
CA THR A 93 -5.67 2.27 -6.31
C THR A 93 -4.32 1.78 -6.81
N ILE A 94 -3.92 0.58 -6.40
CA ILE A 94 -2.60 0.03 -6.75
C ILE A 94 -2.73 -0.77 -8.04
N THR A 95 -1.97 -0.37 -9.06
CA THR A 95 -1.85 -1.13 -10.31
C THR A 95 -0.81 -2.24 -10.18
N HIS A 96 -1.20 -3.46 -10.55
CA HIS A 96 -0.34 -4.64 -10.53
C HIS A 96 0.56 -4.70 -11.78
N ASN A 97 1.59 -5.54 -11.71
CA ASN A 97 2.38 -5.90 -12.88
C ASN A 97 1.52 -6.66 -13.90
N ASP A 98 1.99 -6.81 -15.14
CA ASP A 98 1.25 -7.50 -16.21
C ASP A 98 0.92 -8.98 -15.89
N ASP A 99 1.72 -9.61 -15.03
CA ASP A 99 1.51 -10.97 -14.52
C ASP A 99 0.58 -11.05 -13.30
N GLY A 100 0.05 -9.92 -12.85
CA GLY A 100 -0.89 -9.80 -11.73
C GLY A 100 -0.22 -9.77 -10.37
N THR A 101 1.10 -9.88 -10.29
CA THR A 101 1.85 -9.74 -9.04
C THR A 101 2.07 -8.27 -8.70
N LYS A 102 2.25 -7.96 -7.41
CA LYS A 102 2.72 -6.65 -6.95
C LYS A 102 3.26 -6.75 -5.54
N SER A 103 4.39 -6.12 -5.28
CA SER A 103 4.85 -5.82 -3.93
C SER A 103 4.76 -4.32 -3.70
N ILE A 104 4.36 -3.93 -2.49
CA ILE A 104 4.28 -2.54 -2.07
C ILE A 104 5.02 -2.33 -0.76
N SER A 105 5.51 -1.10 -0.59
CA SER A 105 5.97 -0.52 0.67
C SER A 105 4.97 0.52 1.15
N LEU A 106 4.71 0.51 2.46
CA LEU A 106 4.01 1.54 3.20
C LEU A 106 4.98 2.12 4.21
N GLY A 107 5.11 3.44 4.22
CA GLY A 107 5.89 4.18 5.20
C GLY A 107 5.07 5.32 5.75
N ALA A 108 5.11 5.54 7.06
CA ALA A 108 4.53 6.74 7.64
C ALA A 108 5.43 7.32 8.72
N SER A 109 5.35 8.62 8.91
CA SER A 109 6.07 9.32 9.95
C SER A 109 5.30 10.53 10.46
N PHE A 110 5.62 10.99 11.65
CA PHE A 110 5.17 12.28 12.15
C PHE A 110 6.30 13.03 12.83
N SER A 111 6.13 14.35 12.92
CA SER A 111 7.00 15.25 13.67
C SER A 111 6.15 16.10 14.62
N MET A 112 6.65 16.28 15.84
CA MET A 112 6.04 17.05 16.91
C MET A 112 7.11 17.92 17.58
N PRO A 113 7.53 19.01 16.90
CA PRO A 113 8.58 19.89 17.40
C PRO A 113 8.13 20.62 18.68
N GLY A 114 9.10 20.93 19.55
CA GLY A 114 8.85 21.66 20.80
C GLY A 114 8.29 20.80 21.95
N ILE A 115 8.12 19.49 21.75
CA ILE A 115 7.62 18.55 22.76
C ILE A 115 8.69 17.47 23.04
N PRO A 116 9.57 17.66 24.05
CA PRO A 116 10.73 16.78 24.26
C PRO A 116 10.39 15.31 24.53
N GLN A 117 9.22 15.06 25.13
CA GLN A 117 8.78 13.71 25.51
C GLN A 117 8.35 12.87 24.29
N LEU A 118 7.92 13.52 23.21
CA LEU A 118 7.48 12.89 21.97
C LEU A 118 7.77 13.83 20.81
N THR A 119 8.90 13.64 20.15
CA THR A 119 9.37 14.53 19.08
C THR A 119 8.93 14.09 17.69
N GLY A 120 8.49 12.85 17.54
CA GLY A 120 8.13 12.25 16.26
C GLY A 120 8.11 10.73 16.31
N GLY A 121 8.00 10.09 15.16
CA GLY A 121 8.06 8.63 15.04
C GLY A 121 7.85 8.17 13.61
N SER A 122 8.13 6.89 13.35
CA SER A 122 8.02 6.30 12.03
C SER A 122 7.60 4.84 12.09
N VAL A 123 6.86 4.39 11.09
CA VAL A 123 6.45 3.01 10.86
C VAL A 123 6.68 2.65 9.39
N TYR A 124 7.11 1.43 9.13
CA TYR A 124 7.34 0.92 7.78
C TYR A 124 6.87 -0.53 7.66
N ALA A 125 6.29 -0.87 6.51
CA ALA A 125 5.90 -2.22 6.15
C ALA A 125 6.16 -2.47 4.66
N SER A 126 6.54 -3.69 4.31
CA SER A 126 6.60 -4.13 2.91
C SER A 126 5.99 -5.51 2.79
N PHE A 127 5.11 -5.70 1.81
CA PHE A 127 4.43 -6.96 1.60
C PHE A 127 3.98 -7.12 0.14
N SER A 128 3.70 -8.37 -0.23
CA SER A 128 3.10 -8.70 -1.52
C SER A 128 1.59 -8.64 -1.44
N LEU A 129 0.97 -8.03 -2.46
CA LEU A 129 -0.49 -8.06 -2.63
C LEU A 129 -0.91 -9.45 -3.11
N PRO A 130 -2.16 -9.88 -2.81
CA PRO A 130 -2.74 -11.06 -3.44
C PRO A 130 -2.61 -10.96 -4.96
N THR A 131 -2.13 -12.03 -5.59
CA THR A 131 -1.94 -12.04 -7.04
C THR A 131 -3.29 -11.97 -7.74
N ILE A 132 -3.47 -11.00 -8.64
CA ILE A 132 -4.65 -10.95 -9.51
C ILE A 132 -4.47 -12.02 -10.59
N PRO A 133 -5.37 -13.01 -10.73
CA PRO A 133 -5.24 -14.01 -11.76
C PRO A 133 -5.21 -13.35 -13.14
N ARG A 134 -4.11 -13.55 -13.87
CA ARG A 134 -4.00 -13.16 -15.27
C ARG A 134 -4.26 -14.38 -16.11
N GLY A 135 -5.17 -14.23 -17.07
CA GLY A 135 -5.37 -15.24 -18.11
C GLY A 135 -4.02 -15.50 -18.77
N ARG A 136 -3.48 -16.71 -18.59
CA ARG A 136 -2.46 -17.21 -19.50
C ARG A 136 -3.21 -17.84 -20.65
N MET A 137 -2.71 -17.65 -21.87
CA MET A 137 -3.23 -18.38 -23.01
C MET A 137 -3.26 -19.87 -22.68
N ARG A 138 -4.39 -20.52 -22.94
CA ARG A 138 -4.50 -21.97 -22.80
C ARG A 138 -4.44 -22.61 -24.17
N VAL A 139 -3.63 -23.65 -24.28
CA VAL A 139 -3.51 -24.49 -25.48
C VAL A 139 -4.00 -25.89 -25.16
N ASN A 140 -4.78 -26.47 -26.06
CA ASN A 140 -5.19 -27.87 -25.94
C ASN A 140 -4.14 -28.74 -26.64
N VAL A 141 -3.51 -29.65 -25.90
CA VAL A 141 -2.58 -30.63 -26.43
C VAL A 141 -3.11 -32.02 -26.10
N GLY A 142 -3.61 -32.73 -27.11
CA GLY A 142 -4.13 -34.09 -26.96
C GLY A 142 -5.33 -34.20 -26.00
N GLY A 143 -6.26 -33.22 -26.03
CA GLY A 143 -7.44 -33.19 -25.15
C GLY A 143 -7.20 -32.53 -23.79
N THR A 144 -5.95 -32.18 -23.45
CA THR A 144 -5.61 -31.55 -22.16
C THR A 144 -5.32 -30.07 -22.36
N TRP A 145 -6.05 -29.21 -21.66
CA TRP A 145 -5.78 -27.77 -21.62
C TRP A 145 -4.59 -27.46 -20.72
N ARG A 146 -3.60 -26.76 -21.26
CA ARG A 146 -2.37 -26.34 -20.57
C ARG A 146 -2.19 -24.84 -20.69
N SER A 147 -1.67 -24.20 -19.65
CA SER A 147 -1.20 -22.81 -19.75
C SER A 147 0.03 -22.78 -20.67
N GLY A 148 0.06 -21.84 -21.61
CA GLY A 148 1.13 -21.68 -22.57
C GLY A 148 1.44 -20.20 -22.82
N GLN A 149 2.64 -19.93 -23.29
CA GLN A 149 3.07 -18.60 -23.71
C GLN A 149 3.23 -18.64 -25.23
N ALA A 150 2.58 -17.73 -25.95
CA ALA A 150 2.73 -17.67 -27.40
C ALA A 150 4.08 -17.07 -27.78
N TYR A 151 4.70 -17.64 -28.80
CA TYR A 151 5.89 -17.10 -29.46
C TYR A 151 5.59 -16.92 -30.94
N VAL A 152 6.21 -15.91 -31.54
CA VAL A 152 6.19 -15.70 -32.99
C VAL A 152 7.61 -15.84 -33.51
N ASN A 153 7.78 -16.54 -34.62
CA ASN A 153 9.08 -16.65 -35.28
C ASN A 153 9.20 -15.50 -36.29
N VAL A 154 10.22 -14.66 -36.12
CA VAL A 154 10.57 -13.60 -37.06
C VAL A 154 11.98 -13.86 -37.56
N ASN A 155 12.11 -14.24 -38.83
CA ASN A 155 13.40 -14.50 -39.49
C ASN A 155 14.29 -15.51 -38.72
N GLY A 156 13.71 -16.60 -38.22
CA GLY A 156 14.42 -17.64 -37.48
C GLY A 156 14.59 -17.36 -35.99
N VAL A 157 14.18 -16.19 -35.50
CA VAL A 157 14.25 -15.83 -34.08
C VAL A 157 12.87 -15.92 -33.45
N TRP A 158 12.74 -16.75 -32.42
CA TRP A 158 11.52 -16.82 -31.61
C TRP A 158 11.44 -15.64 -30.65
N LYS A 159 10.35 -14.88 -30.74
CA LYS A 159 10.05 -13.75 -29.87
C LYS A 159 8.78 -14.04 -29.09
N GLN A 160 8.79 -13.74 -27.80
CA GLN A 160 7.60 -13.88 -26.97
C GLN A 160 6.52 -12.89 -27.43
N SER A 161 5.29 -13.37 -27.56
CA SER A 161 4.14 -12.51 -27.84
C SER A 161 3.76 -11.69 -26.60
N THR A 162 3.48 -10.40 -26.79
CA THR A 162 2.94 -9.49 -25.75
C THR A 162 1.40 -9.53 -25.69
N GLY A 163 0.76 -10.16 -26.67
CA GLY A 163 -0.67 -10.35 -26.72
C GLY A 163 -1.09 -11.11 -27.97
N VAL A 164 -2.14 -11.91 -27.85
CA VAL A 164 -2.80 -12.52 -29.02
C VAL A 164 -4.04 -11.71 -29.33
N PHE A 165 -4.22 -11.38 -30.60
CA PHE A 165 -5.39 -10.64 -31.08
C PHE A 165 -6.18 -11.53 -32.03
N MET A 166 -7.51 -11.45 -31.93
CA MET A 166 -8.45 -12.13 -32.79
C MET A 166 -9.15 -11.10 -33.67
N ASN A 167 -9.26 -11.38 -34.96
CA ASN A 167 -10.09 -10.57 -35.87
C ASN A 167 -11.54 -11.05 -35.78
N VAL A 168 -12.47 -10.16 -35.44
CA VAL A 168 -13.90 -10.44 -35.39
C VAL A 168 -14.61 -9.39 -36.23
N GLY A 169 -15.10 -9.80 -37.40
CA GLY A 169 -15.83 -8.90 -38.32
C GLY A 169 -15.02 -7.71 -38.80
N GLY A 170 -13.71 -7.87 -39.01
CA GLY A 170 -12.81 -6.79 -39.45
C GLY A 170 -12.13 -6.04 -38.31
N TYR A 171 -12.56 -6.24 -37.05
CA TYR A 171 -11.98 -5.58 -35.88
C TYR A 171 -11.03 -6.51 -35.13
N TRP A 172 -9.84 -6.02 -34.82
CA TRP A 172 -8.87 -6.75 -33.99
C TRP A 172 -9.17 -6.50 -32.51
N LYS A 173 -9.34 -7.59 -31.76
CA LYS A 173 -9.58 -7.56 -30.31
C LYS A 173 -8.54 -8.43 -29.61
N ARG A 174 -8.02 -7.99 -28.46
CA ARG A 174 -7.11 -8.82 -27.67
C ARG A 174 -7.86 -10.05 -27.15
N GLY A 175 -7.34 -11.24 -27.41
CA GLY A 175 -7.76 -12.47 -26.75
C GLY A 175 -7.26 -12.42 -25.31
N ILE A 176 -8.19 -12.71 -24.39
CA ILE A 176 -8.08 -12.61 -22.91
C ILE A 176 -6.66 -12.85 -22.40
#